data_AF-A0A449A6F2-F1
#
_entry.id   AF-A0A449A6F2-F1
#
_cell.length_a   1.000
_cell.length_b   1.000
_cell.length_c   1.000
_cell.angle_alpha   90.00
_cell.angle_beta   90.00
_cell.angle_gamma   90.00
#
_symmetry.space_group_name_H-M   'P 1'
#
loop_
_entity.id
_entity.type
_entity.pdbx_description
1 polymer ?
#
loop_
_entity_poly.entity_id
_entity_poly.type
_entity_poly.pdbx_seq_one_letter_code
_entity_poly.pdbx_strand_id
1 'polypeptide(L)'
;MKDLSSISYIEKRNFVAGLYNMHKKIKFSQNLELNLGEKIGKNIPESLIQDMKQESTFEKIMKLLEPEYVFLIQKEFVENDRKWFKDRWSKTTYYKSMNKALDRFLFYLYG
;
A
#
# COMPACT_ATOMS: atom_id res chain seq x y z
N MET A 1 6.54 -16.19 16.93
CA MET A 1 6.73 -15.05 16.01
C MET A 1 7.83 -15.40 15.04
N LYS A 2 7.60 -15.31 13.72
CA LYS A 2 8.69 -15.43 12.73
C LYS A 2 9.65 -14.27 12.95
N ASP A 3 10.94 -14.56 13.03
CA ASP A 3 11.96 -13.54 13.15
C ASP A 3 12.03 -12.73 11.84
N LEU A 4 11.49 -11.50 11.87
CA LEU A 4 11.46 -10.59 10.72
C LEU A 4 12.87 -10.25 10.19
N SER A 5 13.92 -10.46 11.01
CA SER A 5 15.31 -10.25 10.60
C SER A 5 15.79 -11.27 9.56
N SER A 6 15.16 -12.45 9.51
CA SER A 6 15.49 -13.53 8.57
C SER A 6 14.94 -13.33 7.16
N ILE A 7 13.98 -12.41 6.98
CA ILE A 7 13.29 -12.21 5.70
C ILE A 7 14.19 -11.35 4.79
N SER A 8 14.41 -11.80 3.56
CA SER A 8 15.22 -11.04 2.60
C SER A 8 14.49 -9.79 2.11
N TYR A 9 15.24 -8.78 1.68
CA TYR A 9 14.68 -7.56 1.07
C TYR A 9 13.69 -7.86 -0.06
N ILE A 10 14.02 -8.84 -0.92
CA ILE A 10 13.19 -9.21 -2.07
C ILE A 10 11.85 -9.77 -1.61
N GLU A 11 11.85 -10.62 -0.59
CA GLU A 11 10.62 -11.19 -0.03
C GLU A 11 9.74 -10.12 0.61
N LYS A 12 10.33 -9.20 1.40
CA LYS A 12 9.61 -8.07 2.00
C LYS A 12 8.94 -7.22 0.92
N ARG A 13 9.72 -6.85 -0.12
CA ARG A 13 9.24 -6.05 -1.23
C ARG A 13 8.10 -6.72 -1.99
N ASN A 14 8.25 -8.00 -2.31
CA ASN A 14 7.23 -8.76 -3.04
C ASN A 14 5.94 -8.90 -2.23
N PHE A 15 6.06 -9.08 -0.92
CA PHE A 15 4.91 -9.17 -0.03
C PHE A 15 4.14 -7.84 0.04
N VAL A 16 4.83 -6.72 0.26
CA VAL A 16 4.21 -5.38 0.27
C VAL A 16 3.59 -5.04 -1.10
N ALA A 17 4.26 -5.40 -2.19
CA ALA A 17 3.69 -5.28 -3.54
C ALA A 17 2.40 -6.10 -3.71
N GLY A 18 2.36 -7.32 -3.14
CA GLY A 18 1.16 -8.17 -3.12
C GLY A 18 0.00 -7.49 -2.39
N LEU A 19 0.24 -6.95 -1.20
CA LEU A 19 -0.76 -6.22 -0.43
C LEU A 19 -1.27 -4.97 -1.16
N TYR A 20 -0.36 -4.21 -1.79
CA TYR A 20 -0.76 -3.07 -2.61
C TYR A 20 -1.63 -3.50 -3.80
N ASN A 21 -1.27 -4.57 -4.52
CA ASN A 21 -2.07 -5.10 -5.62
C ASN A 21 -3.46 -5.55 -5.17
N MET A 22 -3.57 -6.16 -3.99
CA MET A 22 -4.87 -6.50 -3.39
C MET A 22 -5.68 -5.25 -3.08
N HIS A 23 -5.08 -4.25 -2.44
CA HIS A 23 -5.72 -2.96 -2.18
C HIS A 23 -6.22 -2.29 -3.48
N LYS A 24 -5.41 -2.26 -4.53
CA LYS A 24 -5.79 -1.71 -5.84
C LYS A 24 -7.01 -2.43 -6.43
N LYS A 25 -7.05 -3.77 -6.34
CA LYS A 25 -8.20 -4.57 -6.79
C LYS A 25 -9.46 -4.27 -5.99
N ILE A 26 -9.35 -4.20 -4.66
CA ILE A 26 -10.47 -3.86 -3.77
C ILE A 26 -11.04 -2.49 -4.14
N LYS A 27 -10.20 -1.45 -4.28
CA LYS A 27 -10.64 -0.10 -4.69
C LYS A 27 -11.28 -0.08 -6.07
N PHE A 28 -10.72 -0.83 -7.02
CA PHE A 28 -11.31 -0.94 -8.35
C PHE A 28 -12.71 -1.56 -8.32
N SER A 29 -12.90 -2.66 -7.58
CA SER A 29 -14.20 -3.31 -7.42
C SER A 29 -15.22 -2.39 -6.75
N GLN A 30 -14.84 -1.70 -5.67
CA GLN A 30 -15.70 -0.73 -4.98
C GLN A 30 -16.16 0.39 -5.93
N ASN A 31 -15.23 0.95 -6.72
CA ASN A 31 -15.57 1.99 -7.70
C ASN A 31 -16.48 1.47 -8.82
N LEU A 32 -16.29 0.23 -9.26
CA LEU A 32 -17.14 -0.36 -10.30
C LEU A 32 -18.59 -0.54 -9.81
N GLU A 33 -18.77 -1.03 -8.59
CA GLU A 33 -20.10 -1.22 -7.98
C GLU A 33 -20.84 0.10 -7.80
N LEU A 34 -20.15 1.17 -7.38
CA LEU A 34 -20.70 2.52 -7.29
C LEU A 34 -21.16 3.05 -8.66
N ASN A 35 -20.28 2.98 -9.67
CA ASN A 35 -20.58 3.45 -11.03
C ASN A 35 -21.75 2.68 -11.68
N LEU A 36 -21.92 1.39 -11.36
CA LEU A 36 -23.02 0.58 -11.86
C LEU A 36 -24.35 0.93 -11.16
N GLY A 37 -24.35 1.14 -9.85
CA GLY A 37 -25.56 1.54 -9.12
C GLY A 37 -26.09 2.91 -9.56
N GLU A 38 -25.19 3.87 -9.81
CA GLU A 38 -25.54 5.18 -10.38
C GLU A 38 -26.18 5.05 -11.77
N LYS A 39 -25.60 4.22 -12.65
CA LYS A 39 -26.13 4.01 -14.02
C LYS A 39 -27.48 3.29 -14.05
N ILE A 40 -27.78 2.44 -13.07
CA ILE A 40 -29.04 1.69 -12.99
C ILE A 40 -30.13 2.53 -12.28
N GLY A 41 -29.83 3.76 -11.84
CA GLY A 41 -30.80 4.62 -11.15
C GLY A 41 -31.21 4.10 -9.77
N LYS A 42 -30.43 3.17 -9.19
CA LYS A 42 -30.62 2.74 -7.80
C LYS A 42 -29.94 3.78 -6.92
N ASN A 43 -30.72 4.52 -6.14
CA ASN A 43 -30.18 5.29 -5.02
C ASN A 43 -29.53 4.30 -4.05
N ILE A 44 -28.20 4.16 -4.10
CA ILE A 44 -27.46 3.34 -3.17
C ILE A 44 -27.54 4.04 -1.80
N PRO A 45 -28.09 3.39 -0.76
CA PRO A 45 -28.09 3.94 0.59
C PRO A 45 -26.70 4.37 1.03
N GLU A 46 -26.59 5.54 1.66
CA GLU A 46 -25.31 6.11 2.08
C GLU A 46 -24.58 5.22 3.10
N SER A 47 -25.32 4.43 3.88
CA SER A 47 -24.77 3.40 4.77
C SER A 47 -24.03 2.29 4.01
N LEU A 48 -24.56 1.85 2.86
CA LEU A 48 -23.90 0.86 2.01
C LEU A 48 -22.65 1.46 1.34
N ILE A 49 -22.68 2.74 0.97
CA ILE A 49 -21.51 3.45 0.44
C ILE A 49 -20.40 3.54 1.51
N GLN A 50 -20.76 3.76 2.78
CA GLN A 50 -19.82 3.74 3.90
C GLN A 50 -19.25 2.34 4.16
N ASP A 51 -20.08 1.30 4.13
CA ASP A 51 -19.64 -0.09 4.29
C ASP A 51 -18.70 -0.52 3.14
N MET A 52 -18.93 -0.01 1.93
CA MET A 52 -18.07 -0.22 0.77
C MET A 52 -16.75 0.56 0.86
N LYS A 53 -16.65 1.61 1.68
CA LYS A 53 -15.39 2.37 1.91
C LYS A 53 -14.50 1.73 2.97
N GLN A 54 -14.62 0.42 3.20
CA GLN A 54 -13.69 -0.28 4.10
C GLN A 54 -12.24 -0.07 3.68
N GLU A 55 -11.45 0.42 4.62
CA GLU A 55 -10.02 0.62 4.45
C GLU A 55 -9.30 -0.72 4.41
N SER A 56 -8.46 -0.89 3.39
CA SER A 56 -7.63 -2.09 3.28
C SER A 56 -6.57 -2.10 4.38
N THR A 57 -6.05 -3.28 4.71
CA THR A 57 -4.90 -3.42 5.63
C THR A 57 -3.72 -2.56 5.18
N PHE A 58 -3.49 -2.44 3.87
CA PHE A 58 -2.47 -1.56 3.33
C PHE A 58 -2.72 -0.09 3.69
N GLU A 59 -3.93 0.44 3.48
CA GLU A 59 -4.26 1.83 3.84
C GLU A 59 -4.11 2.08 5.34
N LYS A 60 -4.55 1.14 6.17
CA LYS A 60 -4.43 1.26 7.64
C LYS A 60 -2.97 1.38 8.06
N ILE A 61 -2.09 0.54 7.53
CA ILE A 61 -0.65 0.59 7.85
C ILE A 61 -0.01 1.87 7.31
N MET A 62 -0.38 2.30 6.10
CA MET A 62 0.14 3.55 5.51
C MET A 62 -0.20 4.79 6.34
N LYS A 63 -1.26 4.77 7.16
CA LYS A 63 -1.58 5.86 8.10
C LYS A 63 -0.77 5.83 9.39
N LEU A 64 -0.25 4.67 9.78
CA LEU A 64 0.54 4.48 10.99
C LEU A 64 2.03 4.71 10.76
N LEU A 65 2.47 4.59 9.50
CA LEU A 65 3.86 4.80 9.12
C LEU A 65 4.27 6.27 9.21
N GLU A 66 5.55 6.45 9.49
CA GLU A 66 6.19 7.75 9.45
C GLU A 66 6.11 8.33 8.02
N PRO A 67 5.90 9.66 7.87
CA PRO A 67 5.71 10.29 6.56
C PRO A 67 6.83 9.99 5.56
N GLU A 68 8.07 9.85 6.04
CA GLU A 68 9.22 9.48 5.22
C GLU A 68 9.07 8.09 4.58
N TYR A 69 8.58 7.09 5.33
CA TYR A 69 8.38 5.73 4.82
C TYR A 69 7.14 5.63 3.94
N VAL A 70 6.09 6.38 4.28
CA VAL A 70 4.91 6.55 3.41
C VAL A 70 5.34 7.03 2.03
N PHE A 71 6.16 8.08 1.98
CA PHE A 71 6.65 8.64 0.72
C PHE A 71 7.44 7.60 -0.09
N LEU A 72 8.37 6.87 0.55
CA LEU A 72 9.15 5.82 -0.12
C LEU A 72 8.22 4.75 -0.73
N ILE A 73 7.29 4.22 0.07
CA ILE A 73 6.37 3.14 -0.35
C ILE A 73 5.40 3.63 -1.45
N GLN A 74 4.90 4.86 -1.35
CA GLN A 74 4.06 5.45 -2.40
C GLN A 74 4.81 5.55 -3.74
N LYS A 75 6.03 6.09 -3.73
CA LYS A 75 6.82 6.21 -4.96
C LYS A 75 7.14 4.85 -5.57
N GLU A 76 7.54 3.88 -4.75
CA GLU A 76 7.96 2.55 -5.23
C GLU A 76 6.81 1.70 -5.74
N PHE A 77 5.66 1.67 -5.04
CA PHE A 77 4.59 0.72 -5.35
C PHE A 77 3.38 1.38 -6.02
N VAL A 78 3.04 2.62 -5.65
CA VAL A 78 1.83 3.30 -6.14
C VAL A 78 2.11 3.98 -7.48
N GLU A 79 3.14 4.82 -7.52
CA GLU A 79 3.52 5.56 -8.73
C GLU A 79 4.33 4.70 -9.72
N ASN A 80 5.01 3.66 -9.22
CA ASN A 80 5.80 2.71 -10.02
C ASN A 80 6.84 3.38 -10.94
N ASP A 81 7.35 4.53 -10.54
CA ASP A 81 8.56 5.10 -11.13
C ASP A 81 9.75 4.27 -10.61
N ARG A 82 10.63 3.80 -11.50
CA ARG A 82 11.83 3.02 -11.12
C ARG A 82 13.08 3.87 -11.01
N LYS A 83 13.01 5.15 -11.37
CA LYS A 83 14.15 6.05 -11.47
C LYS A 83 14.01 7.31 -10.62
N TRP A 84 12.85 7.59 -10.03
CA TRP A 84 12.61 8.75 -9.17
C TRP A 84 13.66 8.99 -8.08
N PHE A 85 14.30 7.92 -7.57
CA PHE A 85 15.29 8.04 -6.50
C PHE A 85 16.67 8.52 -7.00
N LYS A 86 16.95 8.44 -8.30
CA LYS A 86 18.28 8.70 -8.88
C LYS A 86 18.74 10.14 -8.71
N ASP A 87 17.81 11.08 -8.67
CA ASP A 87 18.11 12.52 -8.58
C ASP A 87 18.27 12.98 -7.13
N ARG A 88 17.92 12.13 -6.15
CA ARG A 88 17.94 12.47 -4.72
C ARG A 88 18.90 11.65 -3.90
N TRP A 89 19.15 10.40 -4.29
CA TRP A 89 19.97 9.47 -3.50
C TRP A 89 20.88 8.60 -4.36
N SER A 90 21.99 8.19 -3.76
CA SER A 90 22.76 7.06 -4.27
C SER A 90 21.92 5.78 -4.24
N LYS A 91 22.20 4.85 -5.16
CA LYS A 91 21.55 3.53 -5.21
C LYS A 91 21.61 2.81 -3.86
N THR A 92 22.76 2.84 -3.19
CA THR A 92 22.96 2.17 -1.89
C THR A 92 22.13 2.82 -0.78
N THR A 93 22.10 4.16 -0.73
CA THR A 93 21.30 4.91 0.25
C THR A 93 19.82 4.59 0.06
N TYR A 94 19.36 4.58 -1.20
CA TYR A 94 17.99 4.26 -1.54
C TYR A 94 17.56 2.89 -1.01
N TYR A 95 18.29 1.82 -1.36
CA TYR A 95 17.91 0.46 -0.95
C TYR A 95 17.97 0.28 0.57
N LYS A 96 18.89 0.94 1.27
CA LYS A 96 18.92 0.93 2.75
C LYS A 96 17.67 1.59 3.34
N SER A 97 17.30 2.78 2.85
CA SER A 97 16.11 3.49 3.32
C SER A 97 14.83 2.73 2.97
N MET A 98 14.74 2.17 1.77
CA MET A 98 13.60 1.34 1.37
C MET A 98 13.48 0.09 2.24
N ASN A 99 14.59 -0.62 2.51
CA ASN A 99 14.54 -1.79 3.39
C ASN A 99 14.02 -1.43 4.79
N LYS A 100 14.44 -0.29 5.35
CA LYS A 100 13.90 0.21 6.63
C LYS A 100 12.41 0.50 6.55
N ALA A 101 11.94 1.13 5.47
CA ALA A 101 10.51 1.39 5.27
C ALA A 101 9.70 0.09 5.21
N LEU A 102 10.21 -0.93 4.51
CA LEU A 102 9.59 -2.25 4.45
C LEU A 102 9.59 -2.94 5.82
N ASP A 103 10.67 -2.84 6.58
CA ASP A 103 10.75 -3.38 7.94
C ASP A 103 9.71 -2.73 8.86
N ARG A 104 9.56 -1.40 8.82
CA ARG A 104 8.54 -0.67 9.58
C ARG A 104 7.13 -1.02 9.13
N PHE A 105 6.91 -1.19 7.83
CA PHE A 105 5.61 -1.64 7.31
C PHE A 105 5.24 -3.01 7.89
N LEU A 106 6.18 -3.96 7.85
CA LEU A 106 5.96 -5.32 8.36
C LEU A 106 5.82 -5.36 9.89
N PHE A 107 6.50 -4.46 10.60
CA PHE A 107 6.33 -4.29 12.03
C PHE A 107 4.87 -3.93 12.37
N TYR A 108 4.25 -2.96 11.70
CA TYR A 108 2.85 -2.63 11.96
C TYR A 108 1.86 -3.71 11.50
N LEU A 109 2.28 -4.64 10.64
CA LEU A 109 1.43 -5.74 10.18
C LEU A 109 1.45 -6.95 11.13
N TYR A 110 2.60 -7.26 11.73
CA TYR A 110 2.81 -8.49 12.49
C TYR A 110 3.22 -8.27 13.96
N GLY A 111 3.64 -7.06 14.31
CA GLY A 111 3.97 -6.64 15.68
C GLY A 111 2.71 -6.26 16.44
#